data_AF-A0A1M3BM60-F1
#
_entry.id   AF-A0A1M3BM60-F1
#
_cell.length_a   1.000
_cell.length_b   1.000
_cell.length_c   1.000
_cell.angle_alpha   90.00
_cell.angle_beta   90.00
_cell.angle_gamma   90.00
#
_symmetry.space_group_name_H-M   'P 1'
#
loop_
_entity.id
_entity.type
_entity.pdbx_description
1 polymer ?
#
loop_
_entity_poly.entity_id
_entity_poly.type
_entity_poly.pdbx_seq_one_letter_code
_entity_poly.pdbx_strand_id
1 'polypeptide(L)'
;MTADEAGEAELAEEAEDANHAKEADRATTAGEAEKLGGKTVGQLTLNCDGTKDPSEAYGGMCWSKSVQPAVFWLVAVKECGDNGGRLPLIGELIAYLTHDGNTPGSEQEWSGSLLGPGKVLTSDDEEHVGEESSPIELGYRCVYPLSN
;
A
#
# COMPACT_ATOMS: atom_id res chain seq x y z
N MET A 1 43.90 -45.73 37.07
CA MET A 1 42.98 -44.74 36.49
C MET A 1 43.54 -43.39 36.85
N THR A 2 44.32 -42.87 35.91
CA THR A 2 45.36 -41.86 36.11
C THR A 2 44.85 -40.51 35.61
N ALA A 3 45.47 -39.43 36.09
CA ALA A 3 45.12 -38.05 35.75
C ALA A 3 44.96 -37.78 34.23
N ASP A 4 45.60 -38.58 33.37
CA ASP A 4 45.44 -38.53 31.91
C ASP A 4 44.00 -38.85 31.44
N GLU A 5 43.30 -39.83 32.03
CA GLU A 5 41.91 -40.16 31.65
C GLU A 5 40.92 -39.04 32.03
N ALA A 6 41.23 -38.26 33.07
CA ALA A 6 40.43 -37.12 33.49
C ALA A 6 40.65 -35.90 32.57
N GLY A 7 41.90 -35.65 32.14
CA GLY A 7 42.21 -34.57 31.20
C GLY A 7 41.68 -34.82 29.80
N GLU A 8 41.65 -36.08 29.34
CA GLU A 8 41.02 -36.46 28.06
C GLU A 8 39.50 -36.28 28.08
N ALA A 9 38.85 -36.52 29.22
CA ALA A 9 37.42 -36.31 29.39
C ALA A 9 37.03 -34.82 29.38
N GLU A 10 37.80 -33.97 30.06
CA GLU A 10 37.59 -32.51 30.10
C GLU A 10 37.73 -31.88 28.71
N LEU A 11 38.73 -32.31 27.93
CA LEU A 11 38.91 -31.87 26.54
C LEU A 11 37.79 -32.33 25.60
N ALA A 12 37.19 -33.49 25.86
CA ALA A 12 36.06 -33.99 25.09
C ALA A 12 34.78 -33.17 25.37
N GLU A 13 34.53 -32.83 26.64
CA GLU A 13 33.39 -32.01 27.06
C GLU A 13 33.47 -30.59 26.47
N GLU A 14 34.64 -29.95 26.52
CA GLU A 14 34.86 -28.65 25.88
C GLU A 14 34.64 -28.68 24.35
N ALA A 15 35.02 -29.77 23.70
CA ALA A 15 34.83 -29.94 22.26
C ALA A 15 33.34 -30.13 21.89
N GLU A 16 32.58 -30.84 22.72
CA GLU A 16 31.13 -30.98 22.57
C GLU A 16 30.42 -29.64 22.74
N ASP A 17 30.76 -28.87 23.79
CA ASP A 17 30.22 -27.53 24.02
C ASP A 17 30.51 -26.57 22.86
N ALA A 18 31.73 -26.60 22.33
CA ALA A 18 32.11 -25.79 21.17
C ALA A 18 31.34 -26.18 19.89
N ASN A 19 30.98 -27.45 19.74
CA ASN A 19 30.15 -27.91 18.62
C ASN A 19 28.70 -27.50 18.79
N HIS A 20 28.13 -27.61 19.99
CA HIS A 20 26.79 -27.14 20.30
C HIS A 20 26.64 -25.63 20.08
N ALA A 21 27.63 -24.82 20.46
CA ALA A 21 27.64 -23.39 20.18
C ALA A 21 27.61 -23.09 18.67
N LYS A 22 28.42 -23.82 17.87
CA LYS A 22 28.42 -23.67 16.39
C LYS A 22 27.09 -24.07 15.76
N GLU A 23 26.44 -25.11 16.28
CA GLU A 23 25.12 -25.52 15.81
C GLU A 23 24.04 -24.49 16.15
N ALA A 24 24.09 -23.88 17.34
CA ALA A 24 23.19 -22.80 17.73
C ALA A 24 23.38 -21.54 16.86
N ASP A 25 24.62 -21.17 16.54
CA ASP A 25 24.93 -20.05 15.65
C ASP A 25 24.43 -20.30 14.22
N ARG A 26 24.59 -21.53 13.72
CA ARG A 26 24.06 -21.96 12.42
C ARG A 26 22.54 -21.93 12.40
N ALA A 27 21.88 -22.40 13.46
CA ALA A 27 20.43 -22.35 13.58
C ALA A 27 19.90 -20.91 13.59
N THR A 28 20.59 -20.01 14.30
CA THR A 28 20.27 -18.58 14.32
C THR A 28 20.43 -17.96 12.93
N THR A 29 21.56 -18.21 12.28
CA THR A 29 21.84 -17.70 10.92
C THR A 29 20.84 -18.23 9.89
N ALA A 30 20.45 -19.50 9.98
CA ALA A 30 19.44 -20.09 9.11
C ALA A 30 18.05 -19.43 9.31
N GLY A 31 17.67 -19.13 10.55
CA GLY A 31 16.42 -18.40 10.84
C GLY A 31 16.43 -16.94 10.36
N GLU A 32 17.60 -16.29 10.33
CA GLU A 32 17.75 -14.93 9.77
C GLU A 32 17.83 -14.92 8.25
N ALA A 33 18.26 -16.01 7.60
CA ALA A 33 18.33 -16.10 6.14
C ALA A 33 16.94 -16.01 5.46
N GLU A 34 15.87 -16.33 6.19
CA GLU A 34 14.48 -16.21 5.71
C GLU A 34 13.91 -14.79 5.89
N LYS A 35 14.69 -13.86 6.43
CA LYS A 35 14.26 -12.49 6.72
C LYS A 35 15.00 -11.47 5.85
N LEU A 36 14.27 -10.49 5.31
CA LEU A 36 14.85 -9.32 4.66
C LEU A 36 14.68 -8.12 5.58
N GLY A 37 15.79 -7.55 6.08
CA GLY A 37 15.73 -6.44 7.04
C GLY A 37 15.00 -6.80 8.35
N GLY A 38 15.07 -8.07 8.78
CA GLY A 38 14.39 -8.56 9.98
C GLY A 38 12.89 -8.88 9.80
N LYS A 39 12.33 -8.70 8.61
CA LYS A 39 10.94 -9.05 8.27
C LYS A 39 10.86 -10.38 7.52
N THR A 40 9.90 -11.23 7.88
CA THR A 40 9.58 -12.46 7.13
C THR A 40 8.86 -12.14 5.82
N VAL A 41 8.76 -13.10 4.89
CA VAL A 41 8.00 -12.94 3.63
C VAL A 41 6.54 -12.56 3.87
N GLY A 42 5.89 -13.14 4.88
CA GLY A 42 4.51 -12.76 5.25
C GLY A 42 4.41 -11.31 5.73
N GLN A 43 5.44 -10.85 6.44
CA GLN A 43 5.59 -9.46 6.84
C GLN A 43 6.09 -8.55 5.73
N LEU A 44 6.29 -9.04 4.49
CA LEU A 44 6.66 -8.27 3.29
C LEU A 44 5.54 -8.26 2.22
N THR A 45 4.41 -8.91 2.51
CA THR A 45 3.26 -8.92 1.61
C THR A 45 2.58 -7.56 1.62
N LEU A 46 2.45 -6.96 0.42
CA LEU A 46 1.73 -5.72 0.21
C LEU A 46 0.22 -5.97 0.24
N ASN A 47 -0.50 -5.22 1.07
CA ASN A 47 -1.95 -5.35 1.23
C ASN A 47 -2.60 -3.96 1.45
N CYS A 48 -3.91 -3.97 1.72
CA CYS A 48 -4.68 -2.76 2.00
C CYS A 48 -4.92 -2.54 3.49
N ASP A 49 -4.17 -3.21 4.35
CA ASP A 49 -4.26 -3.01 5.78
C ASP A 49 -3.66 -1.65 6.12
N GLY A 50 -4.40 -0.85 6.89
CA GLY A 50 -4.00 0.51 7.26
C GLY A 50 -4.56 1.62 6.37
N THR A 51 -5.35 1.30 5.34
CA THR A 51 -6.18 2.32 4.68
C THR A 51 -7.28 2.80 5.63
N LYS A 52 -7.61 4.09 5.58
CA LYS A 52 -8.68 4.64 6.43
C LYS A 52 -10.07 4.11 6.05
N ASP A 53 -10.28 3.79 4.78
CA ASP A 53 -11.53 3.22 4.27
C ASP A 53 -11.38 1.73 3.96
N PRO A 54 -12.45 0.92 4.11
CA PRO A 54 -12.47 -0.46 3.61
C PRO A 54 -12.11 -0.50 2.13
N SER A 55 -10.97 -1.13 1.82
CA SER A 55 -10.39 -1.11 0.49
C SER A 55 -10.11 -2.51 -0.05
N GLU A 56 -9.88 -2.61 -1.35
CA GLU A 56 -9.45 -3.85 -2.02
C GLU A 56 -8.27 -3.61 -2.96
N ALA A 57 -7.40 -4.62 -3.07
CA ALA A 57 -6.22 -4.53 -3.90
C ALA A 57 -6.57 -4.78 -5.37
N TYR A 58 -6.34 -3.79 -6.23
CA TYR A 58 -6.47 -3.92 -7.68
C TYR A 58 -5.51 -2.97 -8.40
N GLY A 59 -4.87 -3.46 -9.47
CA GLY A 59 -3.99 -2.63 -10.30
C GLY A 59 -2.79 -2.05 -9.54
N GLY A 60 -2.31 -2.71 -8.48
CA GLY A 60 -1.21 -2.23 -7.64
C GLY A 60 -1.59 -1.14 -6.63
N MET A 61 -2.88 -0.94 -6.37
CA MET A 61 -3.38 0.04 -5.41
C MET A 61 -4.53 -0.52 -4.58
N CYS A 62 -4.87 0.19 -3.50
CA CYS A 62 -6.01 -0.09 -2.65
C CYS A 62 -7.17 0.82 -3.00
N TRP A 63 -8.23 0.25 -3.55
CA TRP A 63 -9.43 0.96 -3.97
C TRP A 63 -10.45 0.98 -2.85
N SER A 64 -10.90 2.18 -2.43
CA SER A 64 -12.05 2.31 -1.52
C SER A 64 -13.23 1.56 -2.10
N LYS A 65 -13.79 0.58 -1.39
CA LYS A 65 -14.89 -0.26 -1.90
C LYS A 65 -16.14 0.55 -2.19
N SER A 66 -16.40 1.60 -1.40
CA SER A 66 -17.59 2.44 -1.53
C SER A 66 -17.31 3.67 -2.38
N VAL A 67 -18.29 4.00 -3.24
CA VAL A 67 -18.40 5.32 -3.88
C VAL A 67 -18.88 6.31 -2.83
N GLN A 68 -18.12 7.38 -2.64
CA GLN A 68 -18.46 8.49 -1.76
C GLN A 68 -19.50 9.40 -2.42
N PRO A 69 -20.30 10.15 -1.63
CA PRO A 69 -21.32 11.05 -2.15
C PRO A 69 -20.79 12.07 -3.16
N ALA A 70 -21.70 12.58 -4.00
CA ALA A 70 -21.36 13.56 -5.00
C ALA A 70 -20.91 14.89 -4.36
N VAL A 71 -19.71 15.35 -4.72
CA VAL A 71 -19.14 16.62 -4.24
C VAL A 71 -18.38 17.32 -5.36
N PHE A 72 -18.02 18.58 -5.16
CA PHE A 72 -17.15 19.30 -6.09
C PHE A 72 -15.75 18.67 -6.16
N TRP A 73 -15.14 18.67 -7.35
CA TRP A 73 -13.86 17.98 -7.60
C TRP A 73 -12.75 18.36 -6.61
N LEU A 74 -12.59 19.65 -6.28
CA LEU A 74 -11.57 20.08 -5.31
C LEU A 74 -11.81 19.50 -3.91
N VAL A 75 -13.07 19.31 -3.52
CA VAL A 75 -13.44 18.69 -2.24
C VAL A 75 -13.06 17.22 -2.27
N ALA A 76 -13.42 16.49 -3.33
CA ALA A 76 -13.06 15.08 -3.50
C ALA A 76 -11.53 14.84 -3.48
N VAL A 77 -10.76 15.68 -4.18
CA VAL A 77 -9.29 15.65 -4.16
C VAL A 77 -8.77 15.83 -2.74
N LYS A 78 -9.28 16.84 -2.04
CA LYS A 78 -8.86 17.15 -0.67
C LYS A 78 -9.20 15.99 0.28
N GLU A 79 -10.41 15.46 0.22
CA GLU A 79 -10.86 14.38 1.11
C GLU A 79 -10.03 13.11 0.92
N CYS A 80 -9.74 12.72 -0.32
CA CYS A 80 -8.82 11.60 -0.56
C CYS A 80 -7.40 11.90 -0.05
N GLY A 81 -6.91 13.14 -0.24
CA GLY A 81 -5.58 13.56 0.23
C GLY A 81 -5.44 13.56 1.75
N ASP A 82 -6.43 14.07 2.49
CA ASP A 82 -6.47 14.06 3.95
C ASP A 82 -6.47 12.63 4.53
N ASN A 83 -6.90 11.67 3.72
CA ASN A 83 -6.92 10.25 4.06
C ASN A 83 -5.69 9.46 3.60
N GLY A 84 -4.66 10.15 3.07
CA GLY A 84 -3.42 9.53 2.62
C GLY A 84 -3.52 8.85 1.26
N GLY A 85 -4.56 9.17 0.50
CA GLY A 85 -4.80 8.66 -0.85
C GLY A 85 -4.87 9.78 -1.88
N ARG A 86 -5.52 9.45 -3.00
CA ARG A 86 -5.83 10.39 -4.09
C ARG A 86 -7.06 9.92 -4.85
N LEU A 87 -7.59 10.79 -5.71
CA LEU A 87 -8.50 10.32 -6.75
C LEU A 87 -7.76 9.39 -7.74
N PRO A 88 -8.43 8.36 -8.29
CA PRO A 88 -7.87 7.49 -9.31
C PRO A 88 -7.58 8.29 -10.57
N LEU A 89 -6.49 7.98 -11.28
CA LEU A 89 -6.27 8.51 -12.61
C LEU A 89 -7.37 8.00 -13.54
N ILE A 90 -7.65 8.75 -14.62
CA ILE A 90 -8.72 8.37 -15.54
C ILE A 90 -8.54 6.95 -16.11
N GLY A 91 -7.31 6.55 -16.46
CA GLY A 91 -7.03 5.20 -16.95
C GLY A 91 -7.19 4.12 -15.88
N GLU A 92 -6.87 4.43 -14.63
CA GLU A 92 -7.07 3.52 -13.49
C GLU A 92 -8.56 3.31 -13.23
N LEU A 93 -9.34 4.40 -13.25
CA LEU A 93 -10.79 4.36 -13.05
C LEU A 93 -11.47 3.55 -14.17
N ILE A 94 -11.08 3.77 -15.43
CA ILE A 94 -11.59 2.98 -16.56
C ILE A 94 -11.24 1.50 -16.38
N ALA A 95 -10.00 1.18 -16.03
CA ALA A 95 -9.59 -0.21 -15.84
C ALA A 95 -10.35 -0.88 -14.68
N TYR A 96 -10.51 -0.17 -13.57
CA TYR A 96 -11.25 -0.66 -12.40
C TYR A 96 -12.73 -0.91 -12.71
N LEU A 97 -13.41 0.07 -13.33
CA LEU A 97 -14.82 -0.05 -13.69
C LEU A 97 -15.11 -1.16 -14.72
N THR A 98 -14.10 -1.54 -15.52
CA THR A 98 -14.23 -2.58 -16.55
C THR A 98 -13.72 -3.96 -16.12
N HIS A 99 -13.11 -4.07 -14.93
CA HIS A 99 -12.40 -5.28 -14.49
C HIS A 99 -13.26 -6.55 -14.47
N ASP A 100 -14.51 -6.43 -14.00
CA ASP A 100 -15.42 -7.57 -13.79
C ASP A 100 -16.43 -7.76 -14.93
N GLY A 101 -16.13 -7.24 -16.13
CA GLY A 101 -17.08 -7.27 -17.26
C GLY A 101 -18.26 -6.32 -17.08
N ASN A 102 -18.26 -5.52 -16.01
CA ASN A 102 -19.13 -4.37 -15.88
C ASN A 102 -18.82 -3.40 -17.03
N THR A 103 -19.85 -3.06 -17.79
CA THR A 103 -19.82 -1.84 -18.60
C THR A 103 -19.74 -0.68 -17.62
N PRO A 104 -18.91 0.37 -17.85
CA PRO A 104 -18.89 1.52 -16.96
C PRO A 104 -20.33 1.91 -16.62
N GLY A 105 -20.68 1.83 -15.34
CA GLY A 105 -22.04 2.10 -14.89
C GLY A 105 -22.46 3.50 -15.34
N SER A 106 -23.76 3.76 -15.38
CA SER A 106 -24.31 5.10 -15.62
C SER A 106 -23.84 6.15 -14.60
N GLU A 107 -23.20 5.73 -13.51
CA GLU A 107 -22.66 6.57 -12.45
C GLU A 107 -21.29 7.12 -12.88
N GLN A 108 -21.26 8.43 -13.13
CA GLN A 108 -20.03 9.15 -13.40
C GLN A 108 -19.32 9.42 -12.08
N GLU A 109 -18.03 9.08 -12.01
CA GLU A 109 -17.19 9.31 -10.85
C GLU A 109 -16.05 10.28 -11.17
N TRP A 110 -15.60 11.01 -10.15
CA TRP A 110 -14.40 11.83 -10.28
C TRP A 110 -13.15 10.98 -10.49
N SER A 111 -12.39 11.36 -11.52
CA SER A 111 -10.98 10.99 -11.63
C SER A 111 -10.09 12.14 -11.14
N GLY A 112 -8.84 11.84 -10.84
CA GLY A 112 -7.80 12.82 -10.56
C GLY A 112 -7.38 13.62 -11.79
N SER A 113 -7.86 13.23 -12.98
CA SER A 113 -7.79 14.06 -14.19
C SER A 113 -9.02 14.95 -14.27
N LEU A 114 -8.79 16.24 -14.53
CA LEU A 114 -9.83 17.24 -14.71
C LEU A 114 -10.44 17.22 -16.13
N LEU A 115 -10.11 16.20 -16.92
CA LEU A 115 -10.62 16.00 -18.28
C LEU A 115 -12.03 15.37 -18.25
N GLY A 116 -12.98 16.11 -17.70
CA GLY A 116 -14.43 15.85 -17.76
C GLY A 116 -15.17 17.17 -17.98
N PRO A 117 -16.42 17.15 -18.48
CA PRO A 117 -17.13 18.40 -18.76
C PRO A 117 -17.23 19.24 -17.49
N GLY A 118 -16.98 20.55 -17.61
CA GLY A 118 -17.33 21.50 -16.56
C GLY A 118 -16.21 22.24 -15.83
N LYS A 119 -15.10 22.57 -16.52
CA LYS A 119 -14.23 23.75 -16.31
C LYS A 119 -13.49 23.92 -14.98
N VAL A 120 -12.34 24.59 -15.06
CA VAL A 120 -11.32 24.74 -14.00
C VAL A 120 -11.26 26.20 -13.53
N LEU A 121 -11.07 26.41 -12.24
CA LEU A 121 -10.96 27.72 -11.62
C LEU A 121 -9.65 28.43 -11.95
N THR A 122 -9.78 29.75 -11.90
CA THR A 122 -8.92 30.76 -12.48
C THR A 122 -8.57 31.76 -11.39
N SER A 123 -7.29 32.12 -11.27
CA SER A 123 -6.85 33.08 -10.24
C SER A 123 -6.97 34.50 -10.78
N ASP A 124 -7.97 35.26 -10.32
CA ASP A 124 -8.05 36.69 -10.60
C ASP A 124 -7.44 37.51 -9.47
N ASP A 125 -6.20 37.92 -9.69
CA ASP A 125 -5.74 39.27 -9.37
C ASP A 125 -5.07 39.80 -10.66
N GLU A 126 -5.85 40.51 -11.49
CA GLU A 126 -5.44 41.24 -12.70
C GLU A 126 -4.76 40.45 -13.86
N GLU A 127 -5.40 39.42 -14.42
CA GLU A 127 -5.51 39.17 -15.89
C GLU A 127 -6.32 37.89 -16.14
N HIS A 128 -7.65 38.07 -16.12
CA HIS A 128 -8.73 37.15 -16.49
C HIS A 128 -8.30 35.75 -16.96
N VAL A 129 -8.43 34.76 -16.07
CA VAL A 129 -8.67 33.40 -16.55
C VAL A 129 -10.18 33.15 -16.41
N GLY A 130 -10.81 32.65 -17.46
CA GLY A 130 -12.23 32.34 -17.45
C GLY A 130 -12.47 30.95 -18.01
N GLU A 131 -13.31 30.19 -17.32
CA GLU A 131 -14.39 29.45 -17.98
C GLU A 131 -15.45 29.06 -16.93
N GLU A 132 -16.69 29.55 -17.10
CA GLU A 132 -17.86 29.17 -16.29
C GLU A 132 -18.60 27.94 -16.83
N SER A 133 -18.86 27.01 -15.92
CA SER A 133 -19.99 26.10 -15.89
C SER A 133 -20.30 25.81 -14.42
N SER A 134 -21.55 25.52 -14.10
CA SER A 134 -21.94 25.08 -12.75
C SER A 134 -21.00 23.98 -12.25
N PRO A 135 -20.61 23.98 -10.96
CA PRO A 135 -19.80 22.90 -10.42
C PRO A 135 -20.57 21.60 -10.63
N ILE A 136 -20.02 20.72 -11.47
CA ILE A 136 -20.55 19.37 -11.55
C ILE A 136 -20.23 18.70 -10.21
N GLU A 137 -21.19 17.96 -9.66
CA GLU A 137 -20.96 17.11 -8.51
C GLU A 137 -21.07 15.67 -9.00
N LEU A 138 -20.00 14.91 -8.80
CA LEU A 138 -19.93 13.49 -9.10
C LEU A 138 -19.52 12.76 -7.84
N GLY A 139 -19.99 11.51 -7.72
CA GLY A 139 -19.47 10.60 -6.71
C GLY A 139 -17.97 10.38 -6.94
N TYR A 140 -17.27 9.86 -5.93
CA TYR A 140 -15.84 9.64 -6.06
C TYR A 140 -15.37 8.45 -5.25
N ARG A 141 -14.23 7.89 -5.63
CA ARG A 141 -13.55 6.83 -4.87
C ARG A 141 -12.11 7.25 -4.68
N CYS A 142 -11.56 6.94 -3.51
CA CYS A 142 -10.15 7.15 -3.27
C CYS A 142 -9.36 5.88 -3.60
N VAL A 143 -8.13 6.09 -4.07
CA VAL A 143 -7.10 5.06 -4.16
C VAL A 143 -5.98 5.37 -3.19
N TYR A 144 -5.49 4.33 -2.54
CA TYR A 144 -4.46 4.38 -1.51
C TYR A 144 -3.26 3.51 -1.93
N PRO A 145 -2.04 3.85 -1.48
CA PRO A 145 -0.88 2.99 -1.69
C PRO A 145 -1.08 1.65 -0.97
N LEU A 146 -0.57 0.58 -1.57
CA LEU A 146 -0.39 -0.68 -0.85
C LEU A 146 0.64 -0.49 0.27
N SER A 147 0.41 -1.12 1.42
CA SER A 147 1.27 -1.05 2.60
C SER A 147 1.70 -2.45 3.06
N ASN A 148 2.73 -2.48 3.89
CA ASN A 148 3.36 -3.68 4.41
C ASN A 148 3.71 -3.58 5.89
#